data_AF-A0A378VT10-F1
#
_entry.id   AF-A0A378VT10-F1
#
_cell.length_a   1.000
_cell.length_b   1.000
_cell.length_c   1.000
_cell.angle_alpha   90.00
_cell.angle_beta   90.00
_cell.angle_gamma   90.00
#
_symmetry.space_group_name_H-M   'P 1'
#
loop_
_entity.id
_entity.type
_entity.pdbx_description
1 polymer ?
#
loop_
_entity_poly.entity_id
_entity_poly.type
_entity_poly.pdbx_seq_one_letter_code
_entity_poly.pdbx_strand_id
1 'polypeptide(L)'
;MVTGQICLFGNNTYTDCTPRSINGKSYYAAVRDNVRLGRWADVGAGLRYDYRSTHSDDGSVSTGTHRTLSWNAGIVLKPADWLDLTYRTSTGFRLPSFAEMYGWRSGDKIKAVKIDPEKSFNKEAGIVFKGDFGNLEASWFDNAYRDLIVRGYEVQIKDGKEQAKGNPAYLNAQSARITGINIWAKSIGTAYGINCPKVGIPHLPIIVSVSATSKNAQTAPIFNHTCLMPSNPRAMSSARAMTNRKANGA
;
A
#
# COMPACT_ATOMS: atom_id res chain seq x y z
N MET A 1 -9.92 -14.20 -26.81
CA MET A 1 -10.88 -13.09 -26.57
C MET A 1 -12.03 -13.63 -25.73
N VAL A 2 -12.15 -13.24 -24.47
CA VAL A 2 -13.19 -13.76 -23.54
C VAL A 2 -14.41 -12.82 -23.47
N THR A 3 -14.32 -11.62 -24.05
CA THR A 3 -15.38 -10.60 -24.07
C THR A 3 -16.44 -10.79 -25.17
N GLY A 4 -16.20 -11.64 -26.17
CA GLY A 4 -17.11 -11.79 -27.32
C GLY A 4 -18.43 -12.51 -27.01
N GLN A 5 -18.42 -13.50 -26.10
CA GLN A 5 -19.61 -14.30 -25.81
C GLN A 5 -20.64 -13.59 -24.93
N ILE A 6 -20.23 -12.67 -24.04
CA ILE A 6 -21.14 -12.03 -23.08
C ILE A 6 -22.05 -10.99 -23.77
N CYS A 7 -21.59 -10.40 -24.88
CA CYS A 7 -22.34 -9.41 -25.65
C CYS A 7 -23.32 -10.04 -26.67
N LEU A 8 -23.18 -11.33 -26.98
CA LEU A 8 -24.04 -12.05 -27.91
C LEU A 8 -25.35 -12.53 -27.27
N PHE A 9 -25.37 -12.74 -25.95
CA PHE A 9 -26.54 -13.21 -25.20
C PHE A 9 -27.13 -12.07 -24.37
N GLY A 10 -27.74 -11.09 -25.04
CA GLY A 10 -28.28 -9.85 -24.49
C GLY A 10 -29.41 -10.02 -23.46
N ASN A 11 -29.09 -10.53 -22.27
CA ASN A 11 -30.02 -10.65 -21.15
C ASN A 11 -29.50 -10.04 -19.84
N ASN A 12 -28.66 -9.00 -19.93
CA ASN A 12 -28.24 -8.23 -18.77
C ASN A 12 -28.39 -6.73 -19.05
N THR A 13 -29.03 -6.03 -18.12
CA THR A 13 -29.31 -4.58 -18.07
C THR A 13 -28.07 -3.67 -18.06
N TYR A 14 -26.87 -4.22 -18.29
CA TYR A 14 -25.57 -3.56 -18.25
C TYR A 14 -24.86 -3.51 -19.62
N THR A 15 -25.57 -3.78 -20.71
CA THR A 15 -24.98 -4.01 -22.05
C THR A 15 -24.68 -2.72 -22.81
N ASP A 16 -23.62 -2.02 -22.40
CA ASP A 16 -22.84 -1.22 -23.35
C ASP A 16 -21.54 -1.99 -23.67
N CYS A 17 -21.54 -2.65 -24.82
CA CYS A 17 -20.45 -3.50 -25.30
C CYS A 17 -19.44 -2.75 -26.19
N THR A 18 -19.44 -1.42 -26.15
CA THR A 18 -18.43 -0.62 -26.85
C THR A 18 -17.07 -0.78 -26.17
N PRO A 19 -16.00 -1.19 -26.88
CA PRO A 19 -14.66 -1.17 -26.33
C PRO A 19 -14.28 0.28 -26.06
N ARG A 20 -13.97 0.60 -24.80
CA ARG A 20 -13.57 1.94 -24.39
C ARG A 20 -12.08 1.96 -24.11
N SER A 21 -11.39 2.89 -24.74
CA SER A 21 -9.96 3.05 -24.63
C SER A 21 -9.65 4.30 -23.82
N ILE A 22 -8.86 4.14 -22.76
CA ILE A 22 -8.26 5.27 -22.04
C ILE A 22 -6.78 5.27 -22.40
N ASN A 23 -6.36 6.31 -23.12
CA ASN A 23 -4.97 6.53 -23.48
C ASN A 23 -4.38 7.65 -22.61
N GLY A 24 -3.06 7.69 -22.46
CA GLY A 24 -2.44 8.74 -21.67
C GLY A 24 -0.93 8.80 -21.77
N LYS A 25 -0.38 9.94 -21.37
CA LYS A 25 1.06 10.18 -21.25
C LYS A 25 1.39 10.45 -19.80
N SER A 26 2.49 9.89 -19.32
CA SER A 26 3.02 10.13 -17.97
C SER A 26 4.49 10.49 -18.03
N TYR A 27 4.87 11.53 -17.31
CA TYR A 27 6.24 11.97 -17.13
C TYR A 27 6.50 12.13 -15.63
N TYR A 28 7.69 11.75 -15.18
CA TYR A 28 8.10 12.03 -13.81
C TYR A 28 9.57 12.43 -13.76
N ALA A 29 9.89 13.29 -12.80
CA ALA A 29 11.26 13.66 -12.46
C ALA A 29 11.44 13.46 -10.96
N ALA A 30 12.54 12.81 -10.56
CA ALA A 30 12.83 12.55 -9.16
C ALA A 30 14.29 12.86 -8.86
N VAL A 31 14.51 13.55 -7.75
CA VAL A 31 15.83 13.84 -7.19
C VAL A 31 15.84 13.36 -5.75
N ARG A 32 16.88 12.64 -5.37
CA ARG A 32 17.08 12.18 -4.01
C ARG A 32 18.54 12.30 -3.65
N ASP A 33 18.79 12.81 -2.47
CA ASP A 33 20.12 12.90 -1.90
C ASP A 33 20.15 12.29 -0.49
N ASN A 34 21.26 11.64 -0.16
CA ASN A 34 21.49 11.09 1.18
C ASN A 34 22.93 11.41 1.59
N VAL A 35 23.09 12.10 2.71
CA VAL A 35 24.37 12.58 3.23
C VAL A 35 24.66 11.90 4.55
N ARG A 36 25.88 11.36 4.67
CA ARG A 36 26.40 10.80 5.91
C ARG A 36 27.21 11.84 6.65
N LEU A 37 26.74 12.23 7.83
CA LEU A 37 27.38 13.19 8.73
C LEU A 37 28.30 12.44 9.70
N GLY A 38 29.42 11.95 9.15
CA GLY A 38 30.44 11.22 9.90
C GLY A 38 29.92 9.89 10.46
N ARG A 39 30.14 9.67 11.77
CA ARG A 39 29.64 8.48 12.48
C ARG A 39 28.31 8.69 13.21
N TRP A 40 27.86 9.95 13.34
CA TRP A 40 26.82 10.34 14.30
C TRP A 40 25.44 10.43 13.68
N ALA A 41 25.34 10.72 12.39
CA ALA A 41 24.06 10.82 11.73
C ALA A 41 24.12 10.53 10.23
N ASP A 42 23.03 10.00 9.69
CA ASP A 42 22.75 9.98 8.25
C ASP A 42 21.45 10.75 8.00
N VAL A 43 21.44 11.64 7.02
CA VAL A 43 20.25 12.40 6.63
C VAL A 43 19.96 12.16 5.16
N GLY A 44 18.69 12.16 4.78
CA GLY A 44 18.30 12.01 3.38
C GLY A 44 17.01 12.73 3.08
N ALA A 45 16.93 13.30 1.89
CA ALA A 45 15.74 13.97 1.40
C ALA A 45 15.56 13.67 -0.09
N GLY A 46 14.30 13.64 -0.53
CA GLY A 46 13.96 13.44 -1.91
C GLY A 46 12.70 14.18 -2.30
N LEU A 47 12.65 14.54 -3.57
CA LEU A 47 11.56 15.23 -4.23
C LEU A 47 11.26 14.51 -5.53
N ARG A 48 9.97 14.35 -5.82
CA ARG A 48 9.49 13.73 -7.05
C ARG A 48 8.31 14.51 -7.57
N TYR A 49 8.37 14.90 -8.84
CA TYR A 49 7.29 15.55 -9.55
C TYR A 49 6.73 14.60 -10.60
N ASP A 50 5.43 14.33 -10.54
CA ASP A 50 4.70 13.49 -11.49
C ASP A 50 3.69 14.33 -12.27
N TYR A 51 3.72 14.17 -13.60
CA TYR A 51 2.74 14.70 -14.52
C TYR A 51 2.07 13.53 -15.24
N ARG A 52 0.74 13.46 -15.22
CA ARG A 52 -0.02 12.51 -16.03
C ARG A 52 -1.18 13.19 -16.71
N SER A 53 -1.33 12.95 -17.99
CA SER A 53 -2.47 13.40 -18.78
C SER A 53 -3.15 12.20 -19.42
N THR A 54 -4.44 12.06 -19.20
CA THR A 54 -5.27 10.99 -19.76
C THR A 54 -6.30 11.56 -20.72
N HIS A 55 -6.60 10.79 -21.76
CA HIS A 55 -7.57 11.11 -22.80
C HIS A 55 -8.41 9.86 -23.10
N SER A 56 -9.68 10.07 -23.43
CA SER A 56 -10.65 9.02 -23.74
C SER A 56 -11.60 9.59 -24.80
N ASP A 57 -11.94 8.77 -25.78
CA ASP A 57 -12.92 9.12 -26.82
C ASP A 57 -14.36 9.12 -26.27
N ASP A 58 -14.57 8.50 -25.09
CA ASP A 58 -15.83 8.56 -24.34
C ASP A 58 -15.80 9.70 -23.30
N GLY A 59 -16.62 10.74 -23.53
CA GLY A 59 -16.77 11.91 -22.65
C GLY A 59 -17.47 11.64 -21.31
N SER A 60 -17.94 10.42 -21.08
CA SER A 60 -18.43 9.93 -19.79
C SER A 60 -17.31 9.32 -18.93
N VAL A 61 -16.08 9.26 -19.42
CA VAL A 61 -14.89 8.87 -18.65
C VAL A 61 -14.26 10.11 -18.01
N SER A 62 -13.96 10.04 -16.71
CA SER A 62 -13.20 11.07 -16.00
C SER A 62 -11.77 11.10 -16.49
N THR A 63 -11.47 11.98 -17.44
CA THR A 63 -10.10 12.24 -17.93
C THR A 63 -9.59 13.58 -17.43
N GLY A 64 -8.28 13.70 -17.27
CA GLY A 64 -7.71 14.94 -16.77
C GLY A 64 -6.18 14.96 -16.79
N THR A 65 -5.66 16.13 -16.45
CA THR A 65 -4.22 16.30 -16.19
C THR A 65 -4.01 16.42 -14.69
N HIS A 66 -3.20 15.51 -14.14
CA HIS A 66 -2.82 15.49 -12.75
C HIS A 66 -1.34 15.84 -12.62
N ARG A 67 -1.05 16.75 -11.69
CA ARG A 67 0.29 17.18 -11.33
C ARG A 67 0.43 16.97 -9.82
N THR A 68 1.39 16.14 -9.43
CA THR A 68 1.60 15.82 -8.02
C THR A 68 3.07 15.98 -7.67
N LEU A 69 3.33 16.63 -6.54
CA LEU A 69 4.66 16.71 -5.93
C LEU A 69 4.68 15.79 -4.71
N SER A 70 5.58 14.83 -4.71
CA SER A 70 5.87 13.94 -3.58
C SER A 70 7.25 14.23 -3.02
N TRP A 71 7.40 14.04 -1.72
CA TRP A 71 8.66 14.28 -1.04
C TRP A 71 8.84 13.31 0.12
N ASN A 72 10.08 13.05 0.45
CA ASN A 72 10.45 12.28 1.63
C ASN A 72 11.66 12.92 2.31
N ALA A 73 11.70 12.81 3.62
CA ALA A 73 12.83 13.23 4.44
C ALA A 73 13.03 12.22 5.56
N GLY A 74 14.28 11.97 5.92
CA GLY A 74 14.60 11.10 7.04
C GLY A 74 15.95 11.40 7.64
N ILE A 75 16.08 11.05 8.91
CA ILE A 75 17.30 11.15 9.69
C ILE A 75 17.49 9.86 10.48
N VAL A 76 18.75 9.43 10.58
CA VAL A 76 19.20 8.34 11.44
C VAL A 76 20.28 8.93 12.34
N LEU A 77 20.02 9.02 13.64
CA LEU A 77 21.00 9.40 14.65
C LEU A 77 21.64 8.15 15.23
N LYS A 78 22.95 8.19 15.42
CA LYS A 78 23.78 7.09 15.93
C LYS A 78 24.55 7.58 17.16
N PRO A 79 23.86 7.73 18.31
CA PRO A 79 24.52 8.15 19.55
C PRO A 79 25.56 7.12 20.04
N ALA A 80 25.39 5.85 19.69
CA ALA A 80 26.35 4.79 19.98
C ALA A 80 26.34 3.72 18.87
N ASP A 81 27.40 2.93 18.75
CA ASP A 81 27.51 1.91 17.68
C ASP A 81 26.45 0.79 17.80
N TRP A 82 25.86 0.64 18.98
CA TRP A 82 24.80 -0.33 19.29
C TRP A 82 23.38 0.24 19.21
N LEU A 83 23.21 1.54 18.91
CA LEU A 83 21.91 2.22 18.95
C LEU A 83 21.73 3.21 17.79
N ASP A 84 20.70 2.98 16.98
CA ASP A 84 20.22 3.94 15.99
C ASP A 84 18.82 4.46 16.37
N LEU A 85 18.62 5.76 16.24
CA LEU A 85 17.31 6.42 16.32
C LEU A 85 16.95 6.92 14.93
N THR A 86 15.80 6.51 14.42
CA THR A 86 15.35 6.85 13.07
C THR A 86 14.11 7.71 13.13
N TYR A 87 14.02 8.68 12.24
CA TYR A 87 12.79 9.42 11.99
C TYR A 87 12.64 9.62 10.49
N ARG A 88 11.49 9.27 9.95
CA ARG A 88 11.16 9.40 8.53
C ARG A 88 9.80 10.05 8.38
N THR A 89 9.70 10.91 7.38
CA THR A 89 8.43 11.43 6.92
C THR A 89 8.37 11.38 5.41
N SER A 90 7.20 11.07 4.86
CA SER A 90 7.03 10.98 3.41
C SER A 90 5.60 11.27 2.99
N THR A 91 5.44 11.72 1.76
CA THR A 91 4.15 11.87 1.11
C THR A 91 3.98 10.84 0.01
N GLY A 92 2.74 10.40 -0.16
CA GLY A 92 2.34 9.49 -1.23
C GLY A 92 1.05 9.96 -1.88
N PHE A 93 0.75 9.39 -3.04
CA PHE A 93 -0.50 9.65 -3.72
C PHE A 93 -0.92 8.45 -4.57
N ARG A 94 -2.22 8.37 -4.86
CA ARG A 94 -2.80 7.44 -5.82
C ARG A 94 -3.67 8.20 -6.80
N LEU A 95 -3.40 8.04 -8.08
CA LEU A 95 -4.29 8.55 -9.13
C LEU A 95 -5.56 7.69 -9.19
N PRO A 96 -6.70 8.27 -9.64
CA PRO A 96 -7.89 7.50 -9.92
C PRO A 96 -7.55 6.30 -10.82
N SER A 97 -8.05 5.13 -10.44
CA SER A 97 -7.92 3.92 -11.25
C SER A 97 -8.78 4.04 -12.51
N PHE A 98 -8.46 3.26 -13.54
CA PHE A 98 -9.26 3.26 -14.76
C PHE A 98 -10.73 2.89 -14.47
N ALA A 99 -10.99 1.97 -13.53
CA ALA A 99 -12.35 1.62 -13.12
C ALA A 99 -13.11 2.80 -12.50
N GLU A 100 -12.45 3.58 -11.63
CA GLU A 100 -13.03 4.79 -11.05
C GLU A 100 -13.26 5.88 -12.11
N MET A 101 -12.34 6.01 -13.07
CA MET A 101 -12.46 6.94 -14.20
C MET A 101 -13.60 6.57 -15.15
N TYR A 102 -13.86 5.28 -15.39
CA TYR A 102 -15.00 4.83 -16.19
C TYR A 102 -16.35 5.22 -15.58
N GLY A 103 -16.37 5.42 -14.26
CA GLY A 103 -17.55 5.84 -13.50
C GLY A 103 -18.52 4.69 -13.24
N TRP A 104 -19.45 4.92 -12.32
CA TRP A 104 -20.58 4.02 -12.09
C TRP A 104 -21.63 4.26 -13.18
N ARG A 105 -22.14 3.22 -13.85
CA ARG A 105 -23.24 3.35 -14.83
C ARG A 105 -24.39 2.40 -14.56
N SER A 106 -25.61 2.91 -14.74
CA SER A 106 -26.88 2.18 -14.60
C SER A 106 -27.72 2.33 -15.88
N GLY A 107 -27.10 2.11 -17.05
CA GLY A 107 -27.74 2.19 -18.36
C GLY A 107 -27.67 3.55 -19.07
N ASP A 108 -27.53 4.66 -18.34
CA ASP A 108 -27.50 6.02 -18.92
C ASP A 108 -26.09 6.59 -19.14
N LYS A 109 -25.97 7.55 -20.08
CA LYS A 109 -24.76 8.36 -20.27
C LYS A 109 -24.55 9.26 -19.05
N ILE A 110 -23.52 8.97 -18.27
CA ILE A 110 -23.21 9.73 -17.04
C ILE A 110 -22.13 10.75 -17.33
N LYS A 111 -22.27 11.95 -16.77
CA LYS A 111 -21.29 13.02 -16.94
C LYS A 111 -20.00 12.65 -16.21
N ALA A 112 -18.86 12.82 -16.88
CA ALA A 112 -17.57 12.69 -16.24
C ALA A 112 -17.45 13.67 -15.05
N VAL A 113 -17.11 13.15 -13.87
CA VAL A 113 -16.84 13.96 -12.69
C VAL A 113 -15.34 14.02 -12.49
N LYS A 114 -14.79 15.18 -12.15
CA LYS A 114 -13.37 15.32 -11.85
C LYS A 114 -13.05 14.63 -10.51
N ILE A 115 -12.13 13.69 -10.52
CA ILE A 115 -11.66 12.97 -9.34
C ILE A 115 -10.22 13.40 -9.08
N ASP A 116 -9.95 13.95 -7.90
CA ASP A 116 -8.60 14.33 -7.51
C ASP A 116 -7.80 13.10 -7.03
N PRO A 117 -6.46 13.13 -7.06
CA PRO A 117 -5.66 12.02 -6.54
C PRO A 117 -5.84 11.88 -5.02
N GLU A 118 -5.92 10.63 -4.55
CA GLU A 118 -5.82 10.34 -3.13
C GLU A 118 -4.42 10.71 -2.63
N LYS A 119 -4.32 11.18 -1.39
CA LYS A 119 -3.05 11.61 -0.79
C LYS A 119 -2.80 10.86 0.50
N SER A 120 -1.53 10.54 0.76
CA SER A 120 -1.09 9.97 2.02
C SER A 120 0.08 10.76 2.59
N PHE A 121 0.10 10.85 3.92
CA PHE A 121 1.19 11.43 4.69
C PHE A 121 1.61 10.44 5.75
N ASN A 122 2.87 10.01 5.69
CA ASN A 122 3.46 9.05 6.61
C ASN A 122 4.47 9.76 7.53
N LYS A 123 4.40 9.43 8.82
CA LYS A 123 5.44 9.70 9.82
C LYS A 123 5.83 8.38 10.46
N GLU A 124 7.11 8.13 10.62
CA GLU A 124 7.62 6.95 11.31
C GLU A 124 8.82 7.32 12.16
N ALA A 125 8.80 6.90 13.42
CA ALA A 125 9.90 7.04 14.37
C ALA A 125 10.31 5.64 14.81
N GLY A 126 11.59 5.32 14.79
CA GLY A 126 12.08 3.99 15.15
C GLY A 126 13.35 4.02 15.98
N ILE A 127 13.58 2.93 16.67
CA ILE A 127 14.77 2.64 17.46
C ILE A 127 15.31 1.28 17.05
N VAL A 128 16.61 1.18 16.84
CA VAL A 128 17.29 -0.06 16.48
C VAL A 128 18.43 -0.30 17.46
N PHE A 129 18.36 -1.43 18.16
CA PHE A 129 19.45 -1.96 18.95
C PHE A 129 20.24 -2.96 18.12
N LYS A 130 21.56 -2.80 18.09
CA LYS A 130 22.50 -3.67 17.39
C LYS A 130 23.48 -4.28 18.38
N GLY A 131 23.86 -5.52 18.17
CA GLY A 131 24.92 -6.16 18.93
C GLY A 131 25.22 -7.55 18.41
N ASP A 132 26.00 -8.30 19.17
CA ASP A 132 26.39 -9.67 18.80
C ASP A 132 25.19 -10.63 18.73
N PHE A 133 24.09 -10.29 19.43
CA PHE A 133 22.83 -11.02 19.36
C PHE A 133 22.09 -10.82 18.03
N GLY A 134 22.47 -9.83 17.21
CA GLY A 134 21.77 -9.41 16.00
C GLY A 134 21.15 -8.01 16.15
N ASN A 135 19.96 -7.82 15.57
CA ASN A 135 19.29 -6.51 15.52
C ASN A 135 17.86 -6.61 16.07
N LEU A 136 17.49 -5.68 16.94
CA LEU A 136 16.11 -5.47 17.41
C LEU A 136 15.68 -4.07 17.01
N GLU A 137 14.67 -3.98 16.17
CA GLU A 137 14.06 -2.75 15.69
C GLU A 137 12.64 -2.63 16.23
N ALA A 138 12.29 -1.44 16.70
CA ALA A 138 10.92 -1.08 17.01
C ALA A 138 10.62 0.27 16.36
N SER A 139 9.51 0.37 15.65
CA SER A 139 9.04 1.61 15.04
C SER A 139 7.59 1.89 15.38
N TRP A 140 7.26 3.17 15.50
CA TRP A 140 5.90 3.69 15.57
C TRP A 140 5.64 4.50 14.32
N PHE A 141 4.49 4.27 13.71
CA PHE A 141 4.10 4.97 12.50
C PHE A 141 2.70 5.58 12.60
N ASP A 142 2.50 6.63 11.83
CA ASP A 142 1.26 7.37 11.67
C ASP A 142 1.06 7.73 10.21
N ASN A 143 0.01 7.16 9.64
CA ASN A 143 -0.39 7.32 8.24
C ASN A 143 -1.72 8.04 8.16
N ALA A 144 -1.71 9.25 7.63
CA ALA A 144 -2.92 10.02 7.33
C ALA A 144 -3.23 9.92 5.83
N TYR A 145 -4.38 9.36 5.48
CA TYR A 145 -4.95 9.29 4.15
C TYR A 145 -6.02 10.36 3.99
N ARG A 146 -5.97 11.10 2.89
CA ARG A 146 -6.91 12.17 2.54
C ARG A 146 -7.39 11.99 1.12
N ASP A 147 -8.53 12.62 0.83
CA ASP A 147 -9.14 12.61 -0.50
C ASP A 147 -9.43 11.19 -0.99
N LEU A 148 -9.81 10.26 -0.11
CA LEU A 148 -10.09 8.86 -0.47
C LEU A 148 -11.26 8.80 -1.45
N ILE A 149 -11.07 8.06 -2.54
CA ILE A 149 -12.06 7.92 -3.62
C ILE A 149 -13.05 6.84 -3.20
N VAL A 150 -14.31 7.24 -3.04
CA VAL A 150 -15.40 6.35 -2.68
C VAL A 150 -16.57 6.60 -3.63
N ARG A 151 -17.40 5.58 -3.81
CA ARG A 151 -18.66 5.74 -4.51
C ARG A 151 -19.64 6.49 -3.61
N GLY A 152 -20.25 7.54 -4.13
CA GLY A 152 -21.23 8.35 -3.39
C GLY A 152 -21.98 9.33 -4.27
N TYR A 153 -22.63 10.29 -3.62
CA TYR A 153 -23.32 11.41 -4.25
C TYR A 153 -22.65 12.71 -3.84
N GLU A 154 -22.62 13.69 -4.76
CA GLU A 154 -22.24 15.05 -4.39
C GLU A 154 -23.34 15.62 -3.47
N VAL A 155 -22.97 16.28 -2.39
CA VAL A 155 -23.95 16.90 -1.48
C VAL A 155 -24.04 18.38 -1.82
N GLN A 156 -25.26 18.88 -2.00
CA GLN A 156 -25.55 20.31 -2.11
C GLN A 156 -26.39 20.74 -0.93
N ILE A 157 -26.10 21.93 -0.39
CA ILE A 157 -26.96 22.56 0.61
C ILE A 157 -27.93 23.46 -0.13
N LYS A 158 -29.22 23.13 -0.09
CA LYS A 158 -30.31 23.99 -0.56
C LYS A 158 -31.24 24.26 0.61
N ASP A 159 -31.53 25.53 0.85
CA ASP A 159 -32.43 25.97 1.93
C ASP A 159 -32.05 25.41 3.31
N GLY A 160 -30.75 25.34 3.60
CA GLY A 160 -30.22 24.83 4.87
C GLY A 160 -30.32 23.30 5.05
N LYS A 161 -30.74 22.56 4.02
CA LYS A 161 -30.83 21.09 4.04
C LYS A 161 -29.83 20.47 3.07
N GLU A 162 -29.16 19.42 3.52
CA GLU A 162 -28.30 18.59 2.68
C GLU A 162 -29.17 17.77 1.72
N GLN A 163 -28.88 17.88 0.42
CA GLN A 163 -29.52 17.11 -0.64
C GLN A 163 -28.46 16.46 -1.51
N ALA A 164 -28.70 15.22 -1.93
CA ALA A 164 -27.88 14.60 -2.96
C ALA A 164 -28.06 15.34 -4.29
N LYS A 165 -26.96 15.61 -4.98
CA LYS A 165 -26.89 16.28 -6.27
C LYS A 165 -26.27 15.34 -7.29
N GLY A 166 -26.94 15.22 -8.43
CA GLY A 166 -26.44 14.47 -9.57
C GLY A 166 -26.51 12.96 -9.39
N ASN A 167 -25.79 12.26 -10.27
CA ASN A 167 -25.77 10.80 -10.34
C ASN A 167 -24.70 10.21 -9.41
N PRO A 168 -24.87 8.95 -8.96
CA PRO A 168 -23.85 8.28 -8.17
C PRO A 168 -22.55 8.17 -8.98
N ALA A 169 -21.45 8.63 -8.39
CA ALA A 169 -20.13 8.66 -9.01
C ALA A 169 -19.04 8.32 -7.98
N TYR A 170 -17.82 8.09 -8.47
CA TYR A 170 -16.63 8.02 -7.62
C TYR A 170 -16.19 9.44 -7.30
N LEU A 171 -16.06 9.76 -6.01
CA LEU A 171 -15.77 11.09 -5.49
C LEU A 171 -14.75 11.01 -4.35
N ASN A 172 -13.94 12.05 -4.19
CA ASN A 172 -13.09 12.22 -3.01
C ASN A 172 -13.96 12.66 -1.83
N ALA A 173 -14.26 11.76 -0.90
CA ALA A 173 -15.23 12.06 0.17
C ALA A 173 -14.81 11.60 1.58
N GLN A 174 -13.69 10.88 1.72
CA GLN A 174 -13.26 10.37 3.01
C GLN A 174 -11.79 10.67 3.32
N SER A 175 -11.48 10.67 4.62
CA SER A 175 -10.12 10.70 5.16
C SER A 175 -9.99 9.63 6.23
N ALA A 176 -8.84 8.99 6.31
CA ALA A 176 -8.58 7.94 7.29
C ALA A 176 -7.21 8.15 7.94
N ARG A 177 -7.06 7.73 9.20
CA ARG A 177 -5.75 7.75 9.88
C ARG A 177 -5.50 6.40 10.51
N ILE A 178 -4.29 5.90 10.32
CA ILE A 178 -3.84 4.61 10.83
C ILE A 178 -2.55 4.85 11.60
N THR A 179 -2.55 4.47 12.87
CA THR A 179 -1.35 4.48 13.70
C THR A 179 -1.00 3.05 14.11
N GLY A 180 0.28 2.78 14.32
CA GLY A 180 0.69 1.44 14.67
C GLY A 180 2.12 1.38 15.19
N ILE A 181 2.46 0.22 15.72
CA ILE A 181 3.79 -0.13 16.19
C ILE A 181 4.22 -1.38 15.42
N ASN A 182 5.46 -1.39 14.97
CA ASN A 182 6.10 -2.56 14.39
C ASN A 182 7.33 -2.90 15.22
N ILE A 183 7.50 -4.17 15.59
CA ILE A 183 8.68 -4.68 16.26
C ILE A 183 9.23 -5.80 15.41
N TRP A 184 10.50 -5.71 15.06
CA TRP A 184 11.22 -6.67 14.26
C TRP A 184 12.52 -7.06 14.95
N ALA A 185 12.75 -8.35 15.10
CA ALA A 185 13.98 -8.87 15.67
C ALA A 185 14.60 -9.87 14.70
N LYS A 186 15.90 -9.75 14.49
CA LYS A 186 16.74 -10.76 13.85
C LYS A 186 17.80 -11.18 14.84
N SER A 187 17.74 -12.43 15.28
CA SER A 187 18.78 -13.00 16.13
C SER A 187 19.79 -13.81 15.33
N ILE A 188 21.05 -13.77 15.76
CA ILE A 188 22.13 -14.62 15.27
C ILE A 188 22.48 -15.59 16.41
N GLY A 189 21.70 -16.67 16.55
CA GLY A 189 21.91 -17.69 17.60
C GLY A 189 20.75 -18.67 17.74
N THR A 190 20.97 -19.76 18.49
CA THR A 190 19.95 -20.76 18.82
C THR A 190 18.91 -20.14 19.77
N ALA A 191 17.71 -19.82 19.30
CA ALA A 191 16.66 -19.26 20.16
C ALA A 191 16.24 -20.31 21.22
N TYR A 192 16.65 -20.09 22.47
CA TYR A 192 16.03 -20.70 23.64
C TYR A 192 14.86 -19.80 24.06
N GLY A 193 13.62 -20.29 23.90
CA GLY A 193 12.43 -19.65 24.50
C GLY A 193 11.35 -19.13 23.53
N ILE A 194 11.56 -19.19 22.21
CA ILE A 194 10.49 -18.95 21.22
C ILE A 194 10.21 -20.27 20.50
N ASN A 195 8.97 -20.77 20.58
CA ASN A 195 8.51 -21.96 19.85
C ASN A 195 8.40 -21.67 18.32
N CYS A 196 9.48 -21.26 17.64
CA CYS A 196 9.58 -21.49 16.19
C CYS A 196 10.14 -22.93 16.03
N PRO A 197 9.58 -23.76 15.12
CA PRO A 197 9.98 -25.16 14.97
C PRO A 197 11.49 -25.27 14.70
N LYS A 198 12.21 -25.92 15.61
CA LYS A 198 13.65 -26.16 15.49
C LYS A 198 13.90 -27.13 14.35
N VAL A 199 14.30 -26.62 13.18
CA VAL A 199 15.07 -27.43 12.22
C VAL A 199 16.51 -27.37 12.71
N GLY A 200 17.08 -28.52 13.08
CA GLY A 200 18.37 -28.65 13.78
C GLY A 200 19.61 -28.23 12.99
N ILE A 201 19.68 -26.96 12.57
CA ILE A 201 20.85 -26.37 11.90
C ILE A 201 21.30 -25.16 12.75
N PRO A 202 22.43 -25.26 13.47
CA PRO A 202 22.80 -24.34 14.56
C PRO A 202 23.17 -22.90 14.17
N HIS A 203 22.94 -22.44 12.94
CA HIS A 203 23.44 -21.13 12.48
C HIS A 203 22.47 -20.34 11.57
N LEU A 204 21.19 -20.71 11.50
CA LEU A 204 20.23 -19.94 10.71
C LEU A 204 19.69 -18.74 11.52
N PRO A 205 19.70 -17.52 10.96
CA PRO A 205 19.10 -16.37 11.62
C PRO A 205 17.58 -16.57 11.73
N ILE A 206 17.05 -16.35 12.94
CA ILE A 206 15.61 -16.36 13.19
C ILE A 206 15.12 -14.92 13.10
N ILE A 207 14.08 -14.72 12.28
CA ILE A 207 13.43 -13.42 12.10
C ILE A 207 12.04 -13.49 12.72
N VAL A 208 11.74 -12.56 13.62
CA VAL A 208 10.43 -12.38 14.25
C VAL A 208 9.95 -10.97 13.96
N SER A 209 8.76 -10.85 13.39
CA SER A 209 8.05 -9.57 13.20
C SER A 209 6.71 -9.60 13.90
N VAL A 210 6.40 -8.56 14.67
CA VAL A 210 5.09 -8.32 15.27
C VAL A 210 4.67 -6.90 14.93
N SER A 211 3.54 -6.74 14.27
CA SER A 211 2.95 -5.43 14.00
C SER A 211 1.57 -5.35 14.65
N ALA A 212 1.27 -4.22 15.25
CA ALA A 212 -0.05 -3.90 15.79
C ALA A 212 -0.51 -2.56 15.22
N THR A 213 -1.72 -2.51 14.67
CA THR A 213 -2.26 -1.31 14.04
C THR A 213 -3.65 -0.98 14.59
N SER A 214 -3.90 0.30 14.82
CA SER A 214 -5.21 0.83 15.19
C SER A 214 -5.74 1.74 14.08
N LYS A 215 -7.02 1.59 13.75
CA LYS A 215 -7.76 2.50 12.86
C LYS A 215 -8.76 3.27 13.70
N ASN A 216 -8.96 4.56 13.41
CA ASN A 216 -9.96 5.41 14.10
C ASN A 216 -11.44 5.05 13.82
N ALA A 217 -11.72 3.82 13.39
CA ALA A 217 -13.04 3.19 13.44
C ALA A 217 -12.87 1.86 14.18
N GLN A 218 -13.47 1.78 15.38
CA GLN A 218 -13.52 0.62 16.29
C GLN A 218 -13.11 -0.71 15.64
N THR A 219 -11.82 -1.07 15.73
CA THR A 219 -11.33 -2.39 15.33
C THR A 219 -10.19 -2.79 16.27
N ALA A 220 -10.27 -4.02 16.78
CA ALA A 220 -9.25 -4.60 17.65
C ALA A 220 -7.87 -4.62 16.97
N PRO A 221 -6.76 -4.51 17.74
CA PRO A 221 -5.42 -4.62 17.19
C PRO A 221 -5.26 -5.95 16.43
N ILE A 222 -4.87 -5.87 15.16
CA ILE A 222 -4.49 -7.04 14.36
C ILE A 222 -3.05 -7.38 14.71
N PHE A 223 -2.83 -8.55 15.32
CA PHE A 223 -1.50 -9.10 15.58
C PHE A 223 -1.16 -10.12 14.49
N ASN A 224 -0.14 -9.81 13.68
CA ASN A 224 0.43 -10.78 12.74
C ASN A 224 1.80 -11.24 13.25
N HIS A 225 1.97 -12.55 13.42
CA HIS A 225 3.24 -13.19 13.72
C HIS A 225 3.72 -13.95 12.48
N THR A 226 4.95 -13.71 12.01
CA THR A 226 5.55 -14.49 10.92
C THR A 226 6.98 -14.87 11.30
N CYS A 227 7.27 -16.17 11.44
CA CYS A 227 8.66 -16.68 11.45
C CYS A 227 9.06 -16.94 9.98
N LEU A 228 10.04 -16.21 9.43
CA LEU A 228 10.63 -16.52 8.13
C LEU A 228 11.97 -17.23 8.34
N MET A 229 12.10 -18.47 7.83
CA MET A 229 13.38 -19.17 7.78
C MET A 229 14.03 -18.95 6.40
N PRO A 230 15.36 -18.71 6.31
CA PRO A 230 16.04 -18.69 5.03
C PRO A 230 15.95 -20.08 4.37
N SER A 231 15.26 -20.18 3.24
CA SER A 231 15.22 -21.41 2.45
C SER A 231 16.61 -21.73 1.92
N ASN A 232 17.22 -22.82 2.40
CA ASN A 232 18.41 -23.38 1.79
C ASN A 232 18.02 -24.04 0.44
N PRO A 233 18.50 -23.57 -0.71
CA PRO A 233 18.06 -24.07 -2.03
C PRO A 233 18.40 -25.55 -2.27
N ARG A 234 19.25 -26.19 -1.46
CA ARG A 234 19.59 -27.62 -1.59
C ARG A 234 18.58 -28.58 -0.94
N ALA A 235 17.66 -28.11 -0.10
CA ALA A 235 16.69 -28.98 0.59
C ALA A 235 15.40 -29.24 -0.22
N MET A 236 15.21 -28.58 -1.37
CA MET A 236 13.99 -28.74 -2.18
C MET A 236 13.93 -30.01 -3.04
N SER A 237 14.99 -30.81 -3.17
CA SER A 237 14.95 -32.01 -4.02
C SER A 237 14.36 -33.25 -3.33
N SER A 238 14.38 -33.36 -1.99
CA SER A 238 13.85 -34.54 -1.30
C SER A 238 12.40 -34.40 -0.83
N ALA A 239 11.87 -33.17 -0.71
CA ALA A 239 10.48 -32.94 -0.32
C ALA A 239 9.45 -33.19 -1.43
N ARG A 240 9.92 -33.32 -2.69
CA ARG A 240 9.05 -33.58 -3.87
C ARG A 240 8.71 -35.06 -4.08
N ALA A 241 9.27 -35.97 -3.27
CA ALA A 241 9.04 -37.42 -3.40
C ALA A 241 8.05 -38.02 -2.37
N MET A 242 7.55 -37.23 -1.40
CA MET A 242 6.66 -37.74 -0.34
C MET A 242 5.21 -37.23 -0.37
N THR A 243 4.81 -36.46 -1.39
CA THR A 243 3.43 -35.96 -1.56
C THR A 243 2.57 -36.73 -2.56
N ASN A 244 3.05 -37.85 -3.10
CA ASN A 244 2.31 -38.69 -4.06
C ASN A 244 2.03 -40.12 -3.57
N ARG A 245 1.75 -40.31 -2.27
CA ARG A 245 1.14 -41.53 -1.73
C ARG A 245 0.19 -41.20 -0.56
N LYS A 246 -1.01 -40.69 -0.87
CA LYS A 246 -2.24 -40.89 -0.07
C LYS A 246 -3.41 -40.15 -0.73
N ALA A 247 -3.92 -40.74 -1.80
CA ALA A 247 -5.28 -40.54 -2.28
C ALA A 247 -5.62 -41.75 -3.17
N ASN A 248 -5.96 -42.87 -2.53
CA ASN A 248 -6.80 -43.95 -3.05
C ASN A 248 -6.91 -45.06 -1.97
N GLY A 249 -8.15 -45.33 -1.54
CA GLY A 249 -8.52 -46.54 -0.81
C GLY A 249 -8.98 -46.32 0.64
N ALA A 250 -10.27 -46.05 0.82
CA ALA A 250 -11.24 -46.94 1.47
C ALA A 250 -12.59 -46.21 1.54
#